data_AF-A0A369KQ02-F1
#
_entry.id   AF-A0A369KQ02-F1
#
_cell.length_a   1.000
_cell.length_b   1.000
_cell.length_c   1.000
_cell.angle_alpha   90.00
_cell.angle_beta   90.00
_cell.angle_gamma   90.00
#
_symmetry.space_group_name_H-M   'P 1'
#
loop_
_entity.id
_entity.type
_entity.pdbx_description
1 polymer ?
#
loop_
_entity_poly.entity_id
_entity_poly.type
_entity_poly.pdbx_seq_one_letter_code
_entity_poly.pdbx_strand_id
1 'polypeptide(L)'
;MLSWGVKVHIMIKNSELAFESYFPDFELELLKTDRSVHTVKNYLCDLHLFKAWVHKMFPAATISEIDAFTLQRYRGYLDQTEKRAASTINRRIQSLRRIFSWALKNNLIKTDPTIEVKLKNLPRILKPRSLAKNDLHKVLTFQAKEFMEHEITL
;
A
#
# COMPACT_ATOMS: atom_id res chain seq x y z
N MET A 1 22.94 -28.67 9.56
CA MET A 1 23.65 -28.01 8.44
C MET A 1 23.21 -28.73 7.17
N LEU A 2 22.41 -28.09 6.29
CA LEU A 2 21.97 -28.50 4.93
C LEU A 2 20.55 -27.95 4.62
N SER A 3 20.31 -26.65 4.82
CA SER A 3 19.06 -25.96 4.40
C SER A 3 19.27 -25.02 3.20
N TRP A 4 20.53 -24.80 2.80
CA TRP A 4 20.87 -23.78 1.80
C TRP A 4 20.44 -24.16 0.37
N GLY A 5 20.58 -25.43 -0.04
CA GLY A 5 20.26 -25.86 -1.41
C GLY A 5 18.78 -25.73 -1.79
N VAL A 6 17.87 -26.13 -0.90
CA VAL A 6 16.41 -26.00 -1.11
C VAL A 6 16.01 -24.52 -1.05
N LYS A 7 16.60 -23.75 -0.13
CA LYS A 7 16.28 -22.33 0.04
C LYS A 7 16.69 -21.49 -1.18
N VAL A 8 17.85 -21.77 -1.80
CA VAL A 8 18.30 -21.10 -3.03
C VAL A 8 17.39 -21.46 -4.21
N HIS A 9 17.00 -22.73 -4.36
CA HIS A 9 16.13 -23.16 -5.46
C HIS A 9 14.71 -22.57 -5.35
N ILE A 10 14.19 -22.41 -4.12
CA ILE A 10 12.92 -21.70 -3.85
C ILE A 10 13.06 -20.19 -4.14
N MET A 11 14.17 -19.56 -3.74
CA MET A 11 14.40 -18.13 -4.01
C MET A 11 14.49 -17.81 -5.50
N ILE A 12 15.12 -18.68 -6.30
CA ILE A 12 15.22 -18.52 -7.76
C ILE A 12 13.84 -18.63 -8.42
N LYS A 13 13.00 -19.59 -8.01
CA LYS A 13 11.65 -19.75 -8.56
C LYS A 13 10.71 -18.61 -8.16
N ASN A 14 10.83 -18.06 -6.96
CA ASN A 14 9.95 -16.99 -6.53
C ASN A 14 10.19 -15.71 -7.36
N SER A 15 11.44 -15.35 -7.67
CA SER A 15 11.72 -14.13 -8.46
C SER A 15 11.07 -14.09 -9.86
N GLU A 16 10.58 -15.23 -10.37
CA GLU A 16 9.88 -15.37 -11.66
C GLU A 16 8.34 -15.23 -11.54
N LEU A 17 7.79 -15.12 -10.33
CA LEU A 17 6.35 -14.93 -10.12
C LEU A 17 5.93 -13.50 -10.45
N ALA A 18 4.71 -13.39 -10.98
CA ALA A 18 4.06 -12.11 -11.24
C ALA A 18 3.97 -11.27 -9.95
N PHE A 19 4.06 -9.95 -10.08
CA PHE A 19 4.08 -9.03 -8.95
C PHE A 19 2.90 -9.23 -7.97
N GLU A 20 1.69 -9.47 -8.47
CA GLU A 20 0.49 -9.69 -7.66
C GLU A 20 0.49 -10.99 -6.85
N SER A 21 1.28 -11.99 -7.25
CA SER A 21 1.32 -13.29 -6.57
C SER A 21 1.77 -13.18 -5.11
N TYR A 22 2.44 -12.08 -4.77
CA TYR A 22 2.94 -11.79 -3.43
C TYR A 22 1.96 -11.07 -2.50
N PHE A 23 0.84 -10.58 -3.03
CA PHE A 23 -0.08 -9.74 -2.24
C PHE A 23 -0.71 -10.49 -1.06
N PRO A 24 -1.08 -11.79 -1.16
CA PRO A 24 -1.61 -12.53 -0.02
C PRO A 24 -0.59 -12.71 1.12
N ASP A 25 0.65 -13.05 0.81
CA ASP A 25 1.71 -13.21 1.83
C ASP A 25 2.06 -11.87 2.48
N PHE A 26 2.07 -10.80 1.68
CA PHE A 26 2.26 -9.44 2.16
C PHE A 26 1.10 -8.97 3.05
N GLU A 27 -0.15 -9.28 2.70
CA GLU A 27 -1.33 -9.01 3.53
C GLU A 27 -1.22 -9.70 4.90
N LEU A 28 -0.87 -10.99 4.89
CA LEU A 28 -0.68 -11.77 6.10
C LEU A 28 0.41 -11.17 7.01
N GLU A 29 1.52 -10.74 6.42
CA GLU A 29 2.59 -10.06 7.16
C GLU A 29 2.10 -8.74 7.79
N LEU A 30 1.36 -7.92 7.04
CA LEU A 30 0.88 -6.65 7.56
C LEU A 30 -0.07 -6.85 8.76
N LEU A 31 -0.97 -7.83 8.68
CA LEU A 31 -1.89 -8.18 9.75
C LEU A 31 -1.15 -8.68 11.00
N LYS A 32 -0.09 -9.48 10.84
CA LYS A 32 0.77 -9.92 11.96
C LYS A 32 1.47 -8.76 12.67
N THR A 33 1.78 -7.68 11.94
CA THR A 33 2.43 -6.48 12.50
C THR A 33 1.46 -5.47 13.14
N ASP A 34 0.28 -5.92 13.58
CA ASP A 34 -0.77 -5.13 14.26
C ASP A 34 -1.22 -3.89 13.46
N ARG A 35 -1.28 -4.02 12.13
CA ARG A 35 -1.89 -3.01 11.26
C ARG A 35 -3.39 -3.21 11.21
N SER A 36 -4.15 -2.12 11.35
CA SER A 36 -5.61 -2.19 11.20
C SER A 36 -5.99 -2.70 9.81
N VAL A 37 -7.06 -3.50 9.73
CA VAL A 37 -7.59 -4.06 8.48
C VAL A 37 -7.82 -2.96 7.43
N HIS A 38 -8.27 -1.78 7.86
CA HIS A 38 -8.45 -0.63 6.97
C HIS A 38 -7.13 -0.17 6.33
N THR A 39 -6.06 -0.11 7.12
CA THR A 39 -4.73 0.27 6.63
C THR A 39 -4.18 -0.77 5.65
N VAL A 40 -4.37 -2.06 5.94
CA VAL A 40 -3.97 -3.17 5.05
C VAL A 40 -4.69 -3.07 3.70
N LYS A 41 -6.01 -2.89 3.70
CA LYS A 41 -6.80 -2.69 2.48
C LYS A 41 -6.32 -1.50 1.65
N ASN A 42 -5.97 -0.39 2.31
CA ASN A 42 -5.44 0.79 1.62
C ASN A 42 -4.10 0.52 0.93
N TYR A 43 -3.20 -0.26 1.58
CA TYR A 43 -1.96 -0.69 0.96
C TYR A 43 -2.22 -1.57 -0.26
N LEU A 44 -3.03 -2.62 -0.13
CA LEU A 44 -3.34 -3.53 -1.24
C LEU A 44 -4.01 -2.81 -2.41
N CYS A 45 -4.95 -1.91 -2.15
CA CYS A 45 -5.60 -1.12 -3.18
C CYS A 45 -4.58 -0.28 -3.98
N ASP A 46 -3.64 0.38 -3.31
CA ASP A 46 -2.58 1.13 -3.98
C ASP A 46 -1.67 0.24 -4.82
N LEU A 47 -1.35 -0.97 -4.33
CA LEU A 47 -0.54 -1.94 -5.05
C LEU A 47 -1.26 -2.48 -6.29
N HIS A 48 -2.56 -2.75 -6.21
CA HIS A 48 -3.37 -3.12 -7.38
C HIS A 48 -3.42 -2.01 -8.42
N LEU A 49 -3.52 -0.74 -7.99
CA LEU A 49 -3.50 0.40 -8.90
C LEU A 49 -2.16 0.56 -9.60
N PHE A 50 -1.05 0.30 -8.90
CA PHE A 50 0.27 0.25 -9.52
C PHE A 50 0.39 -0.93 -10.48
N LYS A 51 -0.05 -2.13 -10.08
CA LYS A 51 -0.06 -3.33 -10.91
C LYS A 51 -0.81 -3.10 -12.22
N ALA A 52 -2.00 -2.53 -12.15
CA ALA A 52 -2.81 -2.22 -13.33
C ALA A 52 -2.12 -1.22 -14.27
N TRP A 53 -1.32 -0.30 -13.72
CA TRP A 53 -0.55 0.64 -14.51
C TRP A 53 0.67 -0.01 -15.17
N VAL A 54 1.47 -0.78 -14.42
CA VAL A 54 2.67 -1.43 -14.96
C VAL A 54 2.32 -2.50 -15.99
N HIS A 55 1.20 -3.22 -15.82
CA HIS A 55 0.71 -4.22 -16.77
C HIS A 55 0.49 -3.64 -18.17
N LYS A 56 0.15 -2.35 -18.30
CA LYS A 56 -0.01 -1.69 -19.61
C LYS A 56 1.30 -1.58 -20.39
N MET A 57 2.45 -1.59 -19.71
CA MET A 57 3.77 -1.54 -20.33
C MET A 57 4.43 -2.92 -20.35
N PHE A 58 4.20 -3.70 -19.29
CA PHE A 58 4.83 -5.01 -19.04
C PHE A 58 3.77 -5.97 -18.48
N PRO A 59 3.04 -6.70 -19.34
CA PRO A 59 1.90 -7.54 -18.93
C PRO A 59 2.24 -8.62 -17.89
N ALA A 60 3.49 -9.10 -17.89
CA ALA A 60 3.98 -10.15 -17.00
C ALA A 60 5.11 -9.68 -16.08
N ALA A 61 5.13 -8.38 -15.72
CA ALA A 61 6.17 -7.86 -14.83
C ALA A 61 6.23 -8.63 -13.51
N THR A 62 7.40 -9.22 -13.26
CA THR A 62 7.75 -9.82 -11.98
C THR A 62 8.15 -8.74 -10.98
N ILE A 63 8.17 -9.08 -9.69
CA ILE A 63 8.63 -8.15 -8.65
C ILE A 63 10.09 -7.73 -8.85
N SER A 64 10.92 -8.58 -9.47
CA SER A 64 12.35 -8.35 -9.67
C SER A 64 12.66 -7.46 -10.86
N GLU A 65 11.75 -7.38 -11.83
CA GLU A 65 11.89 -6.52 -13.03
C GLU A 65 11.48 -5.07 -12.76
N ILE A 66 10.82 -4.80 -11.64
CA ILE A 66 10.43 -3.43 -11.28
C ILE A 66 11.65 -2.70 -10.70
N ASP A 67 12.19 -1.78 -11.48
CA ASP A 67 13.35 -0.96 -11.11
C ASP A 67 12.97 0.45 -10.64
N ALA A 68 13.98 1.20 -10.17
CA ALA A 68 13.79 2.58 -9.71
C ALA A 68 13.22 3.49 -10.81
N PHE A 69 13.62 3.27 -12.08
CA PHE A 69 13.13 4.03 -13.22
C PHE A 69 11.63 3.82 -13.46
N THR A 70 11.15 2.58 -13.37
CA THR A 70 9.73 2.24 -13.46
C THR A 70 8.92 2.95 -12.37
N LEU A 71 9.43 2.98 -11.14
CA LEU A 71 8.76 3.67 -10.03
C LEU A 71 8.77 5.20 -10.19
N GLN A 72 9.85 5.78 -10.71
CA GLN A 72 9.92 7.19 -11.04
C GLN A 72 8.94 7.57 -12.15
N ARG A 73 8.81 6.73 -13.19
CA ARG A 73 7.79 6.90 -14.24
C ARG A 73 6.37 6.81 -13.68
N TYR A 74 6.10 5.87 -12.77
CA TYR A 74 4.80 5.78 -12.12
C TYR A 74 4.46 7.06 -11.34
N ARG A 75 5.42 7.54 -10.55
CA ARG A 75 5.29 8.81 -9.82
C ARG A 75 5.01 9.98 -10.78
N GLY A 76 5.73 10.06 -11.89
CA GLY A 76 5.53 11.07 -12.93
C GLY A 76 4.14 10.97 -13.57
N TYR A 77 3.67 9.76 -13.88
CA TYR A 77 2.33 9.51 -14.39
C TYR A 77 1.24 9.97 -13.42
N LEU A 78 1.36 9.66 -12.12
CA LEU A 78 0.39 10.10 -11.12
C LEU A 78 0.30 11.62 -11.00
N ASP A 79 1.42 12.30 -11.20
CA ASP A 79 1.55 13.75 -11.08
C ASP A 79 1.08 14.48 -12.34
N GLN A 80 1.60 14.10 -13.51
CA GLN A 80 1.45 14.83 -14.75
C GLN A 80 0.21 14.39 -15.54
N THR A 81 -0.10 13.09 -15.52
CA THR A 81 -1.21 12.52 -16.29
C THR A 81 -2.48 12.47 -15.46
N GLU A 82 -2.42 11.83 -14.29
CA GLU A 82 -3.58 11.66 -13.41
C GLU A 82 -3.88 12.87 -12.52
N LYS A 83 -2.93 13.84 -12.45
CA LYS A 83 -3.04 15.06 -11.64
C LYS A 83 -3.47 14.79 -10.19
N ARG A 84 -2.94 13.72 -9.59
CA ARG A 84 -3.28 13.34 -8.21
C ARG A 84 -2.66 14.29 -7.21
N ALA A 85 -3.34 14.50 -6.08
CA ALA A 85 -2.81 15.26 -4.96
C ALA A 85 -1.49 14.65 -4.44
N ALA A 86 -0.57 15.50 -3.98
CA ALA A 86 0.73 15.09 -3.45
C ALA A 86 0.60 14.08 -2.29
N SER A 87 -0.44 14.20 -1.45
CA SER A 87 -0.71 13.23 -0.37
C SER A 87 -1.05 11.85 -0.91
N THR A 88 -1.87 11.76 -1.98
CA THR A 88 -2.21 10.50 -2.64
C THR A 88 -1.00 9.87 -3.32
N ILE A 89 -0.19 10.69 -4.01
CA ILE A 89 1.07 10.21 -4.62
C ILE A 89 1.97 9.63 -3.54
N ASN A 90 2.21 10.38 -2.47
CA ASN A 90 3.06 9.95 -1.37
C ASN A 90 2.53 8.68 -0.71
N ARG A 91 1.21 8.58 -0.47
CA ARG A 91 0.60 7.35 0.08
C ARG A 91 0.90 6.14 -0.81
N ARG A 92 0.70 6.26 -2.13
CA ARG A 92 1.02 5.17 -3.07
C ARG A 92 2.51 4.81 -3.10
N ILE A 93 3.41 5.80 -3.08
CA ILE A 93 4.86 5.53 -2.99
C ILE A 93 5.22 4.85 -1.67
N GLN A 94 4.57 5.20 -0.56
CA GLN A 94 4.79 4.54 0.73
C GLN A 94 4.26 3.09 0.71
N SER A 95 3.16 2.82 0.03
CA SER A 95 2.66 1.46 -0.21
C SER A 95 3.68 0.61 -0.98
N LEU A 96 4.29 1.19 -2.02
CA LEU A 96 5.35 0.53 -2.80
C LEU A 96 6.61 0.27 -1.94
N ARG A 97 7.09 1.28 -1.21
CA ARG A 97 8.20 1.12 -0.24
C ARG A 97 7.94 -0.05 0.71
N ARG A 98 6.71 -0.18 1.23
CA ARG A 98 6.39 -1.23 2.18
C ARG A 98 6.50 -2.63 1.58
N ILE A 99 5.97 -2.87 0.37
CA ILE A 99 6.07 -4.20 -0.26
C ILE A 99 7.48 -4.52 -0.73
N PHE A 100 8.23 -3.55 -1.28
CA PHE A 100 9.61 -3.81 -1.74
C PHE A 100 10.57 -4.04 -0.57
N SER A 101 10.41 -3.31 0.54
CA SER A 101 11.17 -3.60 1.75
C SER A 101 10.80 -4.96 2.35
N TRP A 102 9.54 -5.38 2.28
CA TRP A 102 9.13 -6.74 2.68
C TRP A 102 9.71 -7.80 1.75
N ALA A 103 9.70 -7.57 0.45
CA ALA A 103 10.24 -8.49 -0.55
C ALA A 103 11.75 -8.67 -0.39
N LEU A 104 12.48 -7.58 -0.10
CA LEU A 104 13.90 -7.62 0.22
C LEU A 104 14.17 -8.46 1.47
N LYS A 105 13.41 -8.26 2.56
CA LYS A 105 13.54 -9.06 3.79
C LYS A 105 13.28 -10.55 3.58
N ASN A 106 12.39 -10.88 2.65
CA ASN A 106 12.08 -12.26 2.28
C ASN A 106 13.01 -12.81 1.18
N ASN A 107 14.04 -12.05 0.76
CA ASN A 107 15.00 -12.40 -0.30
C ASN A 107 14.35 -12.70 -1.66
N LEU A 108 13.21 -12.05 -1.93
CA LEU A 108 12.51 -12.14 -3.22
C LEU A 108 13.16 -11.23 -4.28
N ILE A 109 13.84 -10.18 -3.82
CA ILE A 109 14.61 -9.23 -4.65
C ILE A 109 15.98 -9.00 -3.99
N LYS A 110 16.96 -8.56 -4.78
CA LYS A 110 18.33 -8.29 -4.29
C LYS A 110 18.51 -6.88 -3.73
N THR A 111 17.75 -5.93 -4.24
CA THR A 111 17.85 -4.50 -3.87
C THR A 111 16.45 -3.91 -3.81
N ASP A 112 16.24 -2.90 -2.95
CA ASP A 112 14.96 -2.19 -2.87
C ASP A 112 14.95 -1.05 -3.90
N PRO A 113 14.12 -1.13 -4.98
CA PRO A 113 14.09 -0.11 -6.05
C PRO A 113 13.49 1.22 -5.58
N THR A 114 12.92 1.29 -4.37
CA THR A 114 12.20 2.48 -3.88
C THR A 114 13.12 3.49 -3.18
N ILE A 115 14.38 3.14 -2.92
CA ILE A 115 15.36 3.95 -2.18
C ILE A 115 15.52 5.33 -2.82
N GLU A 116 15.63 5.39 -4.14
CA GLU A 116 15.87 6.65 -4.87
C GLU A 116 14.58 7.41 -5.22
N VAL A 117 13.41 6.83 -4.94
CA VAL A 117 12.13 7.42 -5.31
C VAL A 117 11.76 8.51 -4.29
N LYS A 118 11.89 9.78 -4.71
CA LYS A 118 11.58 10.93 -3.86
C LYS A 118 10.07 11.11 -3.69
N LEU A 119 9.63 11.50 -2.50
CA LEU A 119 8.25 11.93 -2.26
C LEU A 119 7.99 13.31 -2.90
N LYS A 120 6.71 13.65 -3.13
CA LYS A 120 6.30 15.01 -3.45
C LYS A 120 6.36 15.87 -2.19
N ASN A 121 6.85 17.09 -2.35
CA ASN A 121 6.75 18.11 -1.31
C ASN A 121 5.27 18.38 -1.06
N LEU A 122 4.86 18.20 0.20
CA LEU A 122 3.55 18.67 0.64
C LEU A 122 3.69 20.15 0.97
N PRO A 123 2.76 21.02 0.54
CA PRO A 123 2.67 22.35 1.13
C PRO A 123 2.57 22.17 2.64
N ARG A 124 3.36 22.94 3.41
CA ARG A 124 3.44 22.83 4.87
C ARG A 124 2.07 23.21 5.45
N ILE A 125 1.18 22.23 5.61
CA ILE A 125 -0.03 22.41 6.40
C ILE A 125 0.42 22.43 7.86
N LEU A 126 0.44 23.61 8.45
CA LEU A 126 0.64 23.76 9.89
C LEU A 126 -0.54 23.09 10.60
N LYS A 127 -0.21 22.05 11.37
CA LYS A 127 -1.04 21.27 12.29
C LYS A 127 -1.92 20.20 11.64
N PRO A 128 -1.93 18.96 12.18
CA PRO A 128 -3.08 18.09 11.99
C PRO A 128 -4.29 18.83 12.56
N ARG A 129 -5.37 18.92 11.79
CA ARG A 129 -6.69 19.19 12.36
C ARG A 129 -6.99 17.97 13.24
N SER A 130 -6.59 18.05 14.51
CA SER A 130 -7.13 17.19 15.56
C SER A 130 -8.64 17.20 15.34
N LEU A 131 -9.24 16.00 15.25
CA LEU A 131 -10.68 15.83 15.25
C LEU A 131 -11.22 16.73 16.36
N ALA A 132 -11.87 17.83 15.96
CA ALA A 132 -12.44 18.74 16.93
C ALA A 132 -13.45 17.89 17.71
N LYS A 133 -13.31 17.86 19.05
CA LYS A 133 -14.18 17.10 19.97
C LYS A 133 -15.69 17.31 19.73
N ASN A 134 -16.06 18.32 18.96
CA ASN A 134 -17.43 18.66 18.63
C ASN A 134 -18.08 17.78 17.54
N ASP A 135 -17.31 16.99 16.77
CA ASP A 135 -17.89 16.03 15.81
C ASP A 135 -18.28 14.69 16.45
N LEU A 136 -17.74 14.36 17.63
CA LEU A 136 -18.10 13.13 18.34
C LEU A 136 -19.53 13.18 18.90
N HIS A 137 -19.98 14.36 19.33
CA HIS A 137 -21.34 14.53 19.87
C HIS A 137 -22.42 14.39 18.80
N LYS A 138 -22.16 14.71 17.52
CA LYS A 138 -23.18 14.57 16.48
C LYS A 138 -23.49 13.13 16.14
N VAL A 139 -22.50 12.24 16.16
CA VAL A 139 -22.69 10.82 15.83
C VAL A 139 -23.38 10.08 16.99
N LEU A 140 -23.00 10.38 18.24
CA LEU A 140 -23.61 9.77 19.42
C LEU A 140 -25.05 10.23 19.65
N THR A 141 -25.38 11.50 19.39
CA THR A 141 -26.76 11.99 19.53
C THR A 141 -27.67 11.49 18.41
N PHE A 142 -27.15 11.22 17.20
CA PHE A 142 -27.96 10.68 16.11
C PHE A 142 -28.40 9.23 16.37
N GLN A 143 -27.53 8.38 16.94
CA GLN A 143 -27.93 7.03 17.33
C GLN A 143 -28.88 7.01 18.53
N ALA A 144 -28.73 7.91 19.50
CA ALA A 144 -29.64 7.93 20.66
C ALA A 144 -31.09 8.35 20.31
N LYS A 145 -31.28 9.10 19.22
CA LYS A 145 -32.62 9.55 18.80
C LYS A 145 -33.40 8.48 18.03
N GLU A 146 -32.73 7.66 17.21
CA GLU A 146 -33.40 6.56 16.49
C GLU A 146 -33.80 5.38 17.41
N PHE A 147 -33.08 5.16 18.52
CA PHE A 147 -33.45 4.10 19.46
C PHE A 147 -34.67 4.44 20.34
N MET A 148 -34.98 5.72 20.60
CA MET A 148 -36.15 6.10 21.43
C MET A 148 -37.46 6.25 20.65
N GLU A 149 -37.42 6.44 19.32
CA GLU A 149 -38.65 6.57 18.51
C GLU A 149 -39.23 5.20 18.11
N HIS A 150 -38.46 4.11 18.23
CA HIS A 150 -38.90 2.75 17.88
C HIS A 150 -39.43 1.90 19.06
N GLU A 151 -39.45 2.41 20.30
CA GLU A 151 -39.90 1.67 21.49
C GLU A 151 -41.27 2.15 22.05
N ILE A 152 -41.98 3.06 21.36
CA ILE A 152 -43.30 3.58 21.78
C ILE A 152 -44.45 3.18 20.82
N THR A 153 -44.27 2.14 20.01
CA THR A 153 -45.39 1.55 19.25
C THR A 153 -45.53 0.06 19.53
N LEU A 154 -45.86 -0.28 20.78
CA LEU A 154 -46.63 -1.44 21.19
C LEU A 154 -47.56 -1.04 22.34
#